data_AF-A0A0G1HLC5-F1
#
_entry.id   AF-A0A0G1HLC5-F1
#
_cell.length_a   1.000
_cell.length_b   1.000
_cell.length_c   1.000
_cell.angle_alpha   90.00
_cell.angle_beta   90.00
_cell.angle_gamma   90.00
#
_symmetry.space_group_name_H-M   'P 1'
#
loop_
_entity.id
_entity.type
_entity.pdbx_description
1 polymer ?
#
loop_
_entity_poly.entity_id
_entity_poly.type
_entity_poly.pdbx_seq_one_letter_code
_entity_poly.pdbx_strand_id
1 'polypeptide(L)'
;MTSKKNSGFTLLELLIIVTLIAIIAIVALILFNPWQQISKSYDAKRKHDLSELRKAYEDYYNDKGCYPTGNIICYNTPKANYKGVGAGGTLVGYSCNICGSETTSPNFPYLSRLPCDPQHPTKDYLYQYDPSSCPSWYRFYTDFSNEKDVDSVDLGCALGGCGLKYPPFPTPQYGYDYGISNTNLEQSNVYNCIDSGNICNTCNTYAECIVDFGCVDKNKIYGSRGLCCGKNPGGCP
;
A
#
# COMPACT_ATOMS: atom_id res chain seq x y z
N MET A 1 -13.32 -70.98 -19.63
CA MET A 1 -12.99 -69.74 -18.91
C MET A 1 -12.00 -68.96 -19.76
N THR A 2 -12.45 -67.93 -20.48
CA THR A 2 -11.58 -67.09 -21.32
C THR A 2 -10.82 -66.11 -20.45
N SER A 3 -9.51 -66.32 -20.31
CA SER A 3 -8.61 -65.41 -19.59
C SER A 3 -8.52 -64.08 -20.35
N LYS A 4 -9.01 -63.00 -19.73
CA LYS A 4 -8.91 -61.63 -20.24
C LYS A 4 -7.43 -61.23 -20.12
N LYS A 5 -6.74 -61.03 -21.26
CA LYS A 5 -5.39 -60.45 -21.25
C LYS A 5 -5.49 -59.01 -20.75
N ASN A 6 -4.96 -58.75 -19.55
CA ASN A 6 -4.76 -57.40 -19.08
C ASN A 6 -3.60 -56.79 -19.88
N SER A 7 -3.91 -55.86 -20.78
CA SER A 7 -2.93 -55.03 -21.48
C SER A 7 -2.33 -54.04 -20.50
N GLY A 8 -1.06 -54.25 -20.12
CA GLY A 8 -0.29 -53.28 -19.35
C GLY A 8 0.27 -52.16 -20.24
N PHE A 9 0.41 -50.96 -19.68
CA PHE A 9 1.07 -49.84 -20.35
C PHE A 9 2.54 -50.15 -20.64
N THR A 10 3.03 -49.69 -21.79
CA THR A 10 4.47 -49.79 -22.10
C THR A 10 5.25 -48.70 -21.34
N LEU A 11 6.48 -49.01 -20.92
CA LEU A 11 7.35 -48.03 -20.26
C LEU A 11 7.60 -46.80 -21.14
N LEU A 12 7.68 -46.99 -22.46
CA LEU A 12 7.86 -45.92 -23.44
C LEU A 12 6.66 -44.97 -23.45
N GLU A 13 5.45 -45.50 -23.38
CA GLU A 13 4.22 -44.71 -23.42
C GLU A 13 4.05 -43.88 -22.15
N LEU A 14 4.36 -44.45 -20.98
CA LEU A 14 4.40 -43.68 -19.74
C LEU A 14 5.45 -42.56 -19.80
N LEU A 15 6.62 -42.82 -20.39
CA LEU A 15 7.69 -41.84 -20.53
C LEU A 15 7.27 -40.66 -21.42
N ILE A 16 6.61 -40.91 -22.55
CA ILE A 16 6.13 -39.85 -23.44
C ILE A 16 5.03 -39.02 -22.77
N ILE A 17 4.17 -39.64 -21.97
CA ILE A 17 3.09 -38.93 -21.29
C ILE A 17 3.65 -37.98 -20.22
N VAL A 18 4.58 -38.44 -19.38
CA VAL A 18 5.15 -37.58 -18.34
C VAL A 18 5.97 -36.43 -18.92
N THR A 19 6.67 -36.65 -20.04
CA THR A 19 7.40 -35.58 -20.73
C THR A 19 6.44 -34.55 -21.33
N LEU A 20 5.33 -34.99 -21.93
CA LEU A 20 4.32 -34.09 -22.47
C LEU A 20 3.63 -33.26 -21.37
N ILE A 21 3.30 -33.89 -20.24
CA ILE A 21 2.73 -33.18 -19.07
C ILE A 21 3.72 -32.14 -18.54
N ALA A 22 5.02 -32.47 -18.46
CA ALA A 22 6.04 -31.54 -18.00
C ALA A 22 6.16 -30.30 -18.91
N ILE A 23 6.12 -30.49 -20.24
CA ILE A 23 6.18 -29.37 -21.20
C ILE A 23 4.95 -28.47 -21.06
N ILE A 24 3.75 -29.06 -21.01
CA ILE A 24 2.49 -28.30 -20.89
C ILE A 24 2.47 -27.52 -19.56
N ALA A 25 2.94 -28.12 -18.47
CA ALA A 25 2.99 -27.47 -17.17
C ALA A 25 3.88 -26.22 -17.17
N ILE A 26 5.05 -26.26 -17.82
CA ILE A 26 5.94 -25.10 -17.92
C ILE A 26 5.28 -23.97 -18.73
N VAL A 27 4.68 -24.29 -19.87
CA VAL A 27 3.99 -23.29 -20.71
C VAL A 27 2.83 -22.66 -19.96
N ALA A 28 2.03 -23.47 -19.24
CA ALA A 28 0.91 -22.97 -18.44
C ALA A 28 1.36 -21.97 -17.37
N LEU A 29 2.46 -22.23 -16.65
CA LEU A 29 2.97 -21.31 -15.63
C LEU A 29 3.40 -19.96 -16.20
N ILE A 30 4.00 -19.95 -17.40
CA ILE A 30 4.41 -18.71 -18.07
C ILE A 30 3.19 -17.90 -18.51
N LEU A 31 2.17 -18.57 -19.07
CA LEU A 31 0.97 -17.90 -19.59
C LEU A 31 0.09 -17.33 -18.47
N PHE A 32 -0.11 -18.08 -17.38
CA PHE A 32 -1.06 -17.67 -16.34
C PHE A 32 -0.47 -16.73 -15.31
N ASN A 33 0.86 -16.63 -15.20
CA ASN A 33 1.57 -15.82 -14.20
C ASN A 33 0.82 -15.76 -12.85
N PRO A 34 0.73 -16.90 -12.13
CA PRO A 34 -0.16 -17.04 -10.96
C PRO A 34 0.09 -15.97 -9.90
N TRP A 35 1.33 -15.49 -9.78
CA TRP A 35 1.71 -14.41 -8.87
C TRP A 35 0.98 -13.10 -9.16
N GLN A 36 0.86 -12.72 -10.43
CA GLN A 36 0.16 -11.50 -10.81
C GLN A 36 -1.35 -11.60 -10.52
N GLN A 37 -1.94 -12.78 -10.73
CA GLN A 37 -3.36 -13.00 -10.42
C GLN A 37 -3.63 -12.96 -8.92
N ILE A 38 -2.71 -13.49 -8.10
CA ILE A 38 -2.76 -13.38 -6.64
C ILE A 38 -2.66 -11.91 -6.21
N SER A 39 -1.69 -11.14 -6.75
CA SER A 39 -1.57 -9.70 -6.45
C SER A 39 -2.86 -8.93 -6.75
N LYS A 40 -3.48 -9.15 -7.92
CA LYS A 40 -4.78 -8.55 -8.27
C LYS A 40 -5.88 -8.95 -7.29
N SER A 41 -5.89 -10.19 -6.81
CA SER A 41 -6.86 -10.63 -5.80
C SER A 41 -6.68 -9.90 -4.48
N TYR A 42 -5.44 -9.67 -4.04
CA TYR A 42 -5.17 -8.87 -2.84
C TYR A 42 -5.59 -7.42 -3.02
N ASP A 43 -5.31 -6.82 -4.18
CA ASP A 43 -5.67 -5.43 -4.47
C ASP A 43 -7.19 -5.24 -4.56
N ALA A 44 -7.91 -6.20 -5.17
CA ALA A 44 -9.36 -6.21 -5.16
C ALA A 44 -9.94 -6.27 -3.74
N LYS A 45 -9.33 -7.09 -2.87
CA LYS A 45 -9.70 -7.16 -1.45
C LYS A 45 -9.45 -5.83 -0.73
N ARG A 46 -8.29 -5.19 -0.95
CA ARG A 46 -7.97 -3.87 -0.38
C ARG A 46 -8.96 -2.79 -0.81
N LYS A 47 -9.29 -2.72 -2.10
CA LYS A 47 -10.30 -1.78 -2.63
C LYS A 47 -11.67 -2.00 -1.97
N HIS A 48 -12.06 -3.26 -1.81
CA HIS A 48 -13.31 -3.62 -1.15
C HIS A 48 -13.31 -3.20 0.33
N ASP A 49 -12.26 -3.51 1.07
CA ASP A 49 -12.13 -3.21 2.50
C ASP A 49 -12.17 -1.71 2.78
N LEU A 50 -11.46 -0.92 1.96
CA LEU A 50 -11.53 0.54 2.02
C LEU A 50 -12.95 1.05 1.70
N SER A 51 -13.62 0.51 0.68
CA SER A 51 -15.01 0.89 0.37
C SER A 51 -15.99 0.58 1.50
N GLU A 52 -15.79 -0.53 2.22
CA GLU A 52 -16.57 -0.89 3.40
C GLU A 52 -16.31 0.07 4.56
N LEU A 53 -15.03 0.39 4.83
CA LEU A 53 -14.65 1.39 5.83
C LEU A 53 -15.28 2.74 5.56
N ARG A 54 -15.30 3.20 4.30
CA ARG A 54 -15.96 4.46 3.93
C ARG A 54 -17.41 4.49 4.36
N LYS A 55 -18.18 3.44 4.05
CA LYS A 55 -19.60 3.37 4.42
C LYS A 55 -19.79 3.44 5.93
N ALA A 56 -19.03 2.64 6.67
CA ALA A 56 -19.10 2.63 8.13
C ALA A 56 -18.69 3.98 8.75
N TYR A 57 -17.79 4.72 8.10
CA TYR A 57 -17.39 6.06 8.53
C TYR A 57 -18.45 7.10 8.24
N GLU A 58 -19.15 7.03 7.11
CA GLU A 58 -20.29 7.91 6.86
C GLU A 58 -21.44 7.61 7.84
N ASP A 59 -21.70 6.34 8.16
CA ASP A 59 -22.68 5.97 9.18
C ASP A 59 -22.29 6.51 10.57
N TYR A 60 -21.01 6.37 10.95
CA TYR A 60 -20.49 6.95 12.19
C TYR A 60 -20.67 8.49 12.21
N TYR A 61 -20.37 9.17 11.11
CA TYR A 61 -20.52 10.61 11.00
C TYR A 61 -21.98 11.05 11.15
N ASN A 62 -22.91 10.33 10.53
CA ASN A 62 -24.34 10.61 10.64
C ASN A 62 -24.85 10.51 12.09
N ASP A 63 -24.30 9.58 12.87
CA ASP A 63 -24.69 9.37 14.27
C ASP A 63 -23.96 10.29 15.26
N LYS A 64 -22.71 10.69 14.97
CA LYS A 64 -21.84 11.41 15.92
C LYS A 64 -21.55 12.87 15.52
N GLY A 65 -21.84 13.26 14.29
CA GLY A 65 -21.53 14.57 13.73
C GLY A 65 -20.04 14.79 13.44
N CYS A 66 -19.21 13.75 13.52
CA CYS A 66 -17.77 13.79 13.28
C CYS A 66 -17.24 12.42 12.88
N TYR A 67 -16.05 12.37 12.29
CA TYR A 67 -15.39 11.09 11.99
C TYR A 67 -14.65 10.53 13.22
N PRO A 68 -14.38 9.21 13.25
CA PRO A 68 -13.66 8.60 14.36
C PRO A 68 -12.29 9.25 14.60
N THR A 69 -11.86 9.32 15.85
CA THR A 69 -10.47 9.59 16.19
C THR A 69 -9.67 8.29 16.18
N GLY A 70 -8.35 8.38 16.17
CA GLY A 70 -7.50 7.19 16.11
C GLY A 70 -7.80 6.17 17.22
N ASN A 71 -8.09 6.61 18.45
CA ASN A 71 -8.30 5.70 19.60
C ASN A 71 -9.55 4.82 19.47
N ILE A 72 -10.43 5.11 18.51
CA ILE A 72 -11.65 4.35 18.24
C ILE A 72 -11.41 3.25 17.20
N ILE A 73 -10.32 3.34 16.43
CA ILE A 73 -10.12 2.53 15.22
C ILE A 73 -8.75 1.85 15.19
N CYS A 74 -7.69 2.50 15.64
CA CYS A 74 -6.35 1.98 15.47
C CYS A 74 -5.92 1.11 16.63
N TYR A 75 -5.13 0.08 16.34
CA TYR A 75 -4.50 -0.76 17.36
C TYR A 75 -3.19 -0.15 17.91
N ASN A 76 -2.57 0.76 17.15
CA ASN A 76 -1.28 1.38 17.46
C ASN A 76 -1.33 2.92 17.44
N THR A 77 -2.44 3.51 17.88
CA THR A 77 -2.53 4.98 17.97
C THR A 77 -1.31 5.56 18.65
N PRO A 78 -0.67 6.59 18.08
CA PRO A 78 0.29 7.37 18.83
C PRO A 78 -0.42 7.91 20.08
N LYS A 79 -0.01 7.45 21.27
CA LYS A 79 -0.45 8.12 22.51
C LYS A 79 -0.05 9.58 22.37
N ALA A 80 -0.90 10.51 22.77
CA ALA A 80 -0.67 11.96 22.68
C ALA A 80 0.68 12.46 23.27
N ASN A 81 1.41 11.58 23.97
CA ASN A 81 2.71 11.83 24.60
C ASN A 81 3.92 11.14 23.92
N TYR A 82 3.77 10.43 22.80
CA TYR A 82 4.94 9.94 22.06
C TYR A 82 5.60 11.10 21.33
N LYS A 83 6.71 11.61 21.87
CA LYS A 83 7.67 12.43 21.12
C LYS A 83 8.62 11.49 20.37
N GLY A 84 8.30 11.15 19.13
CA GLY A 84 9.25 10.49 18.23
C GLY A 84 10.40 11.44 17.89
N VAL A 85 11.64 10.98 18.07
CA VAL A 85 12.87 11.78 17.91
C VAL A 85 13.20 11.94 16.42
N GLY A 86 12.72 13.01 15.81
CA GLY A 86 13.39 13.67 14.68
C GLY A 86 14.12 14.89 15.21
N ALA A 87 15.33 15.15 14.74
CA ALA A 87 16.13 16.31 15.15
C ALA A 87 15.30 17.60 15.02
N GLY A 88 14.89 18.18 16.16
CA GLY A 88 14.18 19.47 16.19
C GLY A 88 12.79 19.51 16.86
N GLY A 89 12.21 18.40 17.33
CA GLY A 89 11.11 18.42 18.31
C GLY A 89 9.66 18.56 17.79
N THR A 90 8.93 17.42 17.79
CA THR A 90 7.47 17.20 18.02
C THR A 90 6.42 17.83 17.07
N LEU A 91 5.70 17.01 16.28
CA LEU A 91 4.39 16.36 16.60
C LEU A 91 4.33 14.99 15.88
N VAL A 92 3.59 14.03 16.41
CA VAL A 92 3.30 12.76 15.71
C VAL A 92 2.02 12.94 14.93
N GLY A 93 2.06 12.62 13.63
CA GLY A 93 0.93 12.74 12.73
C GLY A 93 -0.26 11.92 13.25
N TYR A 94 -1.47 12.46 13.06
CA TYR A 94 -2.75 11.83 13.37
C TYR A 94 -3.01 10.70 12.38
N SER A 95 -2.13 9.70 12.47
CA SER A 95 -2.01 8.56 11.58
C SER A 95 -1.63 7.33 12.39
N CYS A 96 -2.13 6.19 11.97
CA CYS A 96 -1.99 4.92 12.66
C CYS A 96 -2.36 3.78 11.71
N ASN A 97 -2.24 2.54 12.17
CA ASN A 97 -2.62 1.36 11.43
C ASN A 97 -3.91 0.73 11.97
N ILE A 98 -4.63 0.06 11.07
CA ILE A 98 -5.89 -0.61 11.37
C ILE A 98 -5.75 -2.09 10.99
N CYS A 99 -6.17 -2.98 11.89
CA CYS A 99 -6.29 -4.41 11.62
C CYS A 99 -7.02 -5.09 12.77
N GLY A 100 -8.25 -5.56 12.55
CA GLY A 100 -9.05 -6.24 13.60
C GLY A 100 -8.49 -7.60 14.07
N SER A 101 -7.32 -8.05 13.59
CA SER A 101 -6.61 -9.22 14.12
C SER A 101 -5.60 -8.90 15.20
N GLU A 102 -5.28 -7.63 15.37
CA GLU A 102 -4.40 -7.15 16.42
C GLU A 102 -5.09 -7.16 17.79
N THR A 103 -4.33 -7.54 18.82
CA THR A 103 -4.86 -7.70 20.18
C THR A 103 -5.32 -6.39 20.80
N THR A 104 -4.74 -5.26 20.38
CA THR A 104 -5.07 -3.92 20.85
C THR A 104 -6.09 -3.21 19.96
N SER A 105 -6.64 -3.89 18.96
CA SER A 105 -7.67 -3.30 18.10
C SER A 105 -8.94 -2.97 18.87
N PRO A 106 -9.42 -1.71 18.80
CA PRO A 106 -10.68 -1.34 19.41
C PRO A 106 -11.87 -2.05 18.76
N ASN A 107 -12.96 -2.18 19.52
CA ASN A 107 -14.24 -2.59 18.97
C ASN A 107 -14.93 -1.38 18.32
N PHE A 108 -15.13 -1.42 17.00
CA PHE A 108 -15.79 -0.38 16.25
C PHE A 108 -17.21 -0.82 15.86
N PRO A 109 -18.28 -0.28 16.47
CA PRO A 109 -19.63 -0.86 16.40
C PRO A 109 -20.32 -0.76 15.02
N TYR A 110 -19.73 -0.03 14.06
CA TYR A 110 -20.25 0.11 12.70
C TYR A 110 -19.68 -0.95 11.75
N LEU A 111 -18.76 -1.80 12.22
CA LEU A 111 -18.24 -2.95 11.50
C LEU A 111 -18.24 -4.17 12.43
N SER A 112 -18.51 -5.36 11.88
CA SER A 112 -18.38 -6.61 12.66
C SER A 112 -16.94 -6.85 13.12
N ARG A 113 -15.97 -6.41 12.30
CA ARG A 113 -14.54 -6.44 12.58
C ARG A 113 -13.84 -5.43 11.68
N LEU A 114 -12.82 -4.73 12.21
CA LEU A 114 -11.94 -3.91 11.38
C LEU A 114 -11.18 -4.79 10.38
N PRO A 115 -11.15 -4.43 9.07
CA PRO A 115 -10.41 -5.20 8.09
C PRO A 115 -8.90 -5.11 8.34
N CYS A 116 -8.19 -6.15 7.91
CA CYS A 116 -6.72 -6.19 7.88
C CYS A 116 -6.28 -6.31 6.43
N ASP A 117 -5.10 -5.76 6.11
CA ASP A 117 -4.51 -6.01 4.79
C ASP A 117 -4.36 -7.54 4.58
N PRO A 118 -4.67 -8.07 3.38
CA PRO A 118 -4.55 -9.50 3.12
C PRO A 118 -3.13 -10.05 3.29
N GLN A 119 -2.12 -9.18 3.36
CA GLN A 119 -0.72 -9.53 3.59
C GLN A 119 -0.19 -9.04 4.95
N HIS A 120 -1.08 -8.67 5.88
CA HIS A 120 -0.72 -8.39 7.27
C HIS A 120 0.06 -9.57 7.89
N PRO A 121 1.17 -9.34 8.62
CA PRO A 121 1.68 -8.05 9.12
C PRO A 121 2.75 -7.39 8.23
N THR A 122 2.96 -7.89 7.00
CA THR A 122 3.98 -7.32 6.10
C THR A 122 3.50 -6.06 5.39
N LYS A 123 2.19 -5.94 5.19
CA LYS A 123 1.51 -4.73 4.74
C LYS A 123 0.38 -4.39 5.71
N ASP A 124 0.14 -3.11 5.92
CA ASP A 124 -0.91 -2.61 6.80
C ASP A 124 -1.65 -1.44 6.15
N TYR A 125 -2.96 -1.37 6.42
CA TYR A 125 -3.75 -0.18 6.12
C TYR A 125 -3.31 0.97 7.03
N LEU A 126 -3.12 2.15 6.44
CA LEU A 126 -2.86 3.38 7.16
C LEU A 126 -4.15 4.20 7.24
N TYR A 127 -4.51 4.60 8.44
CA TYR A 127 -5.57 5.56 8.70
C TYR A 127 -4.96 6.90 9.07
N GLN A 128 -5.49 7.98 8.51
CA GLN A 128 -5.16 9.36 8.85
C GLN A 128 -6.43 10.17 9.08
N TYR A 129 -6.39 11.12 10.01
CA TYR A 129 -7.54 11.92 10.38
C TYR A 129 -7.18 13.34 10.80
N ASP A 130 -8.20 14.20 10.81
CA ASP A 130 -8.14 15.55 11.35
C ASP A 130 -7.72 15.52 12.84
N PRO A 131 -6.71 16.34 13.24
CA PRO A 131 -6.23 16.41 14.61
C PRO A 131 -7.22 16.85 15.68
N SER A 132 -8.37 17.40 15.28
CA SER A 132 -9.36 17.92 16.21
C SER A 132 -10.00 16.82 17.06
N SER A 133 -10.64 17.22 18.16
CA SER A 133 -11.51 16.33 18.95
C SER A 133 -12.79 15.92 18.21
N CYS A 134 -13.05 16.53 17.05
CA CYS A 134 -14.23 16.35 16.24
C CYS A 134 -13.80 16.27 14.76
N PRO A 135 -13.15 15.16 14.33
CA PRO A 135 -12.53 15.07 13.02
C PRO A 135 -13.49 15.40 11.87
N SER A 136 -13.13 16.40 11.08
CA SER A 136 -13.92 16.84 9.91
C SER A 136 -13.55 16.11 8.62
N TRP A 137 -12.38 15.46 8.59
CA TRP A 137 -11.90 14.70 7.45
C TRP A 137 -11.11 13.46 7.88
N TYR A 138 -11.06 12.49 6.99
CA TYR A 138 -10.25 11.28 7.15
C TYR A 138 -9.71 10.76 5.82
N ARG A 139 -8.66 9.94 5.90
CA ARG A 139 -8.08 9.24 4.76
C ARG A 139 -7.66 7.83 5.14
N PHE A 140 -7.87 6.88 4.24
CA PHE A 140 -7.29 5.55 4.32
C PHE A 140 -6.36 5.31 3.15
N TYR A 141 -5.24 4.63 3.40
CA TYR A 141 -4.24 4.31 2.40
C TYR A 141 -3.89 2.83 2.43
N THR A 142 -3.54 2.31 1.25
CA THR A 142 -3.08 0.94 1.05
C THR A 142 -2.08 0.87 -0.11
N ASP A 143 -1.24 -0.15 -0.06
CA ASP A 143 -0.11 -0.38 -0.96
C ASP A 143 -0.47 -1.60 -1.81
N PHE A 144 -0.76 -1.38 -3.09
CA PHE A 144 -1.10 -2.44 -4.00
C PHE A 144 0.10 -3.33 -4.30
N SER A 145 -0.19 -4.62 -4.47
CA SER A 145 0.81 -5.62 -4.83
C SER A 145 1.02 -5.70 -6.34
N ASN A 146 0.13 -5.10 -7.12
CA ASN A 146 0.30 -4.86 -8.55
C ASN A 146 0.62 -3.38 -8.82
N GLU A 147 1.91 -3.07 -8.97
CA GLU A 147 2.41 -1.70 -9.25
C GLU A 147 1.91 -1.09 -10.57
N LYS A 148 1.21 -1.87 -11.41
CA LYS A 148 0.61 -1.46 -12.69
C LYS A 148 -0.91 -1.55 -12.66
N ASP A 149 -1.52 -1.48 -11.49
CA ASP A 149 -2.97 -1.40 -11.37
C ASP A 149 -3.49 -0.11 -12.04
N VAL A 150 -4.61 -0.20 -12.76
CA VAL A 150 -5.13 0.94 -13.55
C VAL A 150 -5.49 2.10 -12.65
N ASP A 151 -6.08 1.85 -11.48
CA ASP A 151 -6.48 2.93 -10.56
C ASP A 151 -5.24 3.65 -10.00
N SER A 152 -4.18 2.89 -9.68
CA SER A 152 -2.89 3.43 -9.23
C SER A 152 -2.21 4.25 -10.34
N VAL A 153 -2.28 3.78 -11.60
CA VAL A 153 -1.72 4.47 -12.77
C VAL A 153 -2.50 5.75 -13.10
N ASP A 154 -3.83 5.69 -13.12
CA ASP A 154 -4.70 6.84 -13.43
C ASP A 154 -4.56 7.95 -12.39
N LEU A 155 -4.31 7.59 -11.12
CA LEU A 155 -3.99 8.53 -10.06
C LEU A 155 -2.55 9.05 -10.09
N GLY A 156 -1.70 8.56 -11.00
CA GLY A 156 -0.27 8.92 -11.10
C GLY A 156 0.58 8.41 -9.94
N CYS A 157 0.08 7.40 -9.22
CA CYS A 157 0.67 6.84 -8.00
C CYS A 157 1.49 5.57 -8.23
N ALA A 158 1.39 4.99 -9.44
CA ALA A 158 2.08 3.78 -9.83
C ALA A 158 3.58 3.86 -9.58
N LEU A 159 4.21 2.71 -9.31
CA LEU A 159 5.63 2.58 -8.96
C LEU A 159 6.01 3.27 -7.64
N GLY A 160 5.08 3.33 -6.68
CA GLY A 160 5.43 3.54 -5.29
C GLY A 160 5.27 4.95 -4.75
N GLY A 161 4.23 5.71 -5.14
CA GLY A 161 3.54 6.41 -4.06
C GLY A 161 2.72 7.65 -4.40
N CYS A 162 1.43 7.55 -4.10
CA CYS A 162 0.63 8.69 -3.70
C CYS A 162 0.50 8.74 -2.19
N GLY A 163 0.83 9.89 -1.63
CA GLY A 163 0.69 10.18 -0.22
C GLY A 163 0.95 11.66 0.00
N LEU A 164 0.39 12.26 1.04
CA LEU A 164 0.43 13.71 1.22
C LEU A 164 1.84 14.25 1.48
N LYS A 165 2.10 15.43 0.90
CA LYS A 165 3.06 16.42 1.38
C LYS A 165 2.45 17.18 2.57
N TYR A 166 3.00 17.04 3.78
CA TYR A 166 3.01 18.14 4.74
C TYR A 166 4.27 18.10 5.61
N PRO A 167 5.13 19.13 5.61
CA PRO A 167 6.19 19.28 6.59
C PRO A 167 5.62 19.65 7.97
N PRO A 168 6.12 19.15 9.12
CA PRO A 168 7.35 18.38 9.36
C PRO A 168 7.07 17.06 10.10
N PHE A 169 6.44 16.07 9.46
CA PHE A 169 6.10 14.79 10.09
C PHE A 169 6.71 13.60 9.34
N PRO A 170 7.12 12.52 10.03
CA PRO A 170 7.58 11.30 9.37
C PRO A 170 6.38 10.67 8.66
N THR A 171 6.30 10.87 7.34
CA THR A 171 5.39 10.14 6.48
C THR A 171 5.78 8.66 6.51
N PRO A 172 4.82 7.72 6.42
CA PRO A 172 5.18 6.35 6.08
C PRO A 172 6.02 6.37 4.81
N GLN A 173 6.99 5.46 4.77
CA GLN A 173 7.80 5.20 3.59
C GLN A 173 6.86 5.12 2.37
N TYR A 174 7.23 5.82 1.29
CA TYR A 174 6.61 5.67 -0.02
C TYR A 174 6.28 4.19 -0.28
N GLY A 175 5.01 3.91 -0.58
CA GLY A 175 4.47 2.55 -0.68
C GLY A 175 2.97 2.52 -0.94
N TYR A 176 2.20 3.49 -0.41
CA TYR A 176 0.77 3.53 -0.71
C TYR A 176 0.50 4.14 -2.09
N ASP A 177 -0.22 3.43 -2.93
CA ASP A 177 -0.55 3.84 -4.29
C ASP A 177 -2.06 3.87 -4.56
N TYR A 178 -2.84 3.64 -3.50
CA TYR A 178 -4.29 3.80 -3.48
C TYR A 178 -4.78 4.30 -2.12
N GLY A 179 -5.89 5.06 -2.14
CA GLY A 179 -6.55 5.51 -0.93
C GLY A 179 -7.97 6.00 -1.17
N ILE A 180 -8.69 6.25 -0.08
CA ILE A 180 -10.03 6.83 -0.06
C ILE A 180 -10.13 7.92 1.02
N SER A 181 -11.08 8.83 0.88
CA SER A 181 -11.30 9.96 1.79
C SER A 181 -12.74 10.48 1.64
N ASN A 182 -13.24 11.18 2.65
CA ASN A 182 -14.51 11.92 2.56
C ASN A 182 -14.39 13.23 1.77
N THR A 183 -13.16 13.75 1.66
CA THR A 183 -12.81 14.89 0.81
C THR A 183 -12.04 14.41 -0.41
N ASN A 184 -12.00 15.20 -1.49
CA ASN A 184 -11.15 14.89 -2.63
C ASN A 184 -9.71 14.64 -2.15
N LEU A 185 -9.13 13.50 -2.56
CA LEU A 185 -7.74 13.21 -2.27
C LEU A 185 -6.88 14.19 -3.08
N GLU A 186 -6.11 15.03 -2.39
CA GLU A 186 -5.10 15.85 -3.06
C GLU A 186 -3.88 14.98 -3.38
N GLN A 187 -3.49 14.93 -4.66
CA GLN A 187 -2.20 14.38 -5.09
C GLN A 187 -1.07 15.19 -4.43
N SER A 188 0.00 14.54 -3.99
CA SER A 188 1.18 15.28 -3.53
C SER A 188 1.88 15.95 -4.70
N ASN A 189 1.91 17.27 -4.68
CA ASN A 189 2.55 18.10 -5.70
C ASN A 189 4.07 18.21 -5.54
N VAL A 190 4.70 17.30 -4.79
CA VAL A 190 6.15 17.32 -4.56
C VAL A 190 6.75 15.93 -4.68
N TYR A 191 7.66 15.83 -5.64
CA TYR A 191 8.55 14.68 -5.83
C TYR A 191 9.96 15.13 -5.47
N ASN A 192 10.82 14.21 -5.06
CA ASN A 192 12.23 14.47 -4.80
C ASN A 192 13.01 13.33 -5.39
N CYS A 193 14.21 13.58 -5.85
CA CYS A 193 15.06 12.50 -6.31
C CYS A 193 16.52 12.86 -6.09
N ILE A 194 17.36 11.85 -6.30
CA ILE A 194 18.80 12.02 -6.29
C ILE A 194 19.25 12.33 -7.70
N ASP A 195 19.84 13.51 -7.87
CA ASP A 195 20.49 13.87 -9.11
C ASP A 195 21.82 13.13 -9.30
N SER A 196 22.47 13.33 -10.45
CA SER A 196 23.77 12.73 -10.78
C SER A 196 24.91 13.14 -9.83
N GLY A 197 24.73 14.20 -9.03
CA GLY A 197 25.66 14.67 -8.01
C GLY A 197 25.44 14.05 -6.63
N ASN A 198 24.55 13.05 -6.51
CA ASN A 198 24.08 12.49 -5.25
C ASN A 198 23.31 13.49 -4.37
N ILE A 199 22.82 14.61 -4.93
CA ILE A 199 22.11 15.65 -4.19
C ILE A 199 20.62 15.38 -4.24
N CYS A 200 19.94 15.59 -3.11
CA CYS A 200 18.50 15.50 -3.07
C CYS A 200 17.81 16.79 -3.55
N ASN A 201 17.16 16.72 -4.70
CA ASN A 201 16.41 17.84 -5.29
C ASN A 201 14.90 17.61 -5.21
N THR A 202 14.15 18.70 -5.31
CA THR A 202 12.69 18.73 -5.26
C THR A 202 12.14 19.10 -6.63
N CYS A 203 11.17 18.33 -7.12
CA CYS A 203 10.52 18.43 -8.41
C CYS A 203 9.03 18.77 -8.21
N ASN A 204 8.45 19.60 -9.07
CA ASN A 204 7.05 20.00 -8.98
C ASN A 204 6.12 18.94 -9.61
N THR A 205 6.63 18.15 -10.57
CA THR A 205 5.90 17.02 -11.15
C THR A 205 6.76 15.75 -11.26
N TYR A 206 6.13 14.57 -11.35
CA TYR A 206 6.83 13.30 -11.54
C TYR A 206 7.63 13.28 -12.87
N ALA A 207 7.03 13.82 -13.93
CA ALA A 207 7.65 13.93 -15.25
C ALA A 207 8.88 14.84 -15.21
N GLU A 208 8.80 15.99 -14.53
CA GLU A 208 9.93 16.89 -14.31
C GLU A 208 11.04 16.22 -13.51
N CYS A 209 10.71 15.39 -12.53
CA CYS A 209 11.72 14.64 -11.79
C CYS A 209 12.54 13.75 -12.73
N ILE A 210 11.89 12.91 -13.54
CA ILE A 210 12.61 11.99 -14.42
C ILE A 210 13.43 12.72 -15.50
N VAL A 211 12.96 13.86 -16.00
CA VAL A 211 13.52 14.52 -17.19
C VAL A 211 14.47 15.66 -16.82
N ASP A 212 14.07 16.57 -15.93
CA ASP A 212 14.70 17.88 -15.76
C ASP A 212 15.83 17.84 -14.73
N PHE A 213 15.69 17.02 -13.69
CA PHE A 213 16.70 16.87 -12.62
C PHE A 213 17.67 15.71 -12.85
N GLY A 214 17.48 14.92 -13.90
CA GLY A 214 18.36 13.80 -14.24
C GLY A 214 18.37 12.68 -13.19
N CYS A 215 17.21 12.33 -12.61
CA CYS A 215 17.14 11.23 -11.65
C CYS A 215 17.64 9.93 -12.30
N VAL A 216 18.74 9.40 -11.78
CA VAL A 216 19.47 8.27 -12.39
C VAL A 216 18.65 6.97 -12.38
N ASP A 217 17.62 6.88 -11.53
CA ASP A 217 16.74 5.71 -11.40
C ASP A 217 15.33 6.14 -10.91
N LYS A 218 14.29 5.63 -11.56
CA LYS A 218 12.88 5.86 -11.16
C LYS A 218 12.55 5.27 -9.79
N ASN A 219 13.28 4.23 -9.37
CA ASN A 219 13.17 3.62 -8.04
C ASN A 219 13.80 4.50 -6.93
N LYS A 220 14.43 5.62 -7.30
CA LYS A 220 15.05 6.59 -6.38
C LYS A 220 14.32 7.93 -6.38
N ILE A 221 13.02 7.93 -6.67
CA ILE A 221 12.13 9.06 -6.47
C ILE A 221 11.46 8.91 -5.10
N TYR A 222 11.51 9.96 -4.31
CA TYR A 222 11.01 10.07 -2.95
C TYR A 222 10.04 11.25 -2.89
N GLY A 223 8.81 11.12 -2.44
CA GLY A 223 7.93 12.29 -2.25
C GLY A 223 8.34 13.28 -1.12
N SER A 224 9.47 13.08 -0.43
CA SER A 224 9.98 14.07 0.54
C SER A 224 11.51 14.15 0.54
N ARG A 225 12.01 15.38 0.72
CA ARG A 225 13.44 15.65 0.79
C ARG A 225 14.10 14.91 1.96
N GLY A 226 13.42 14.82 3.12
CA GLY A 226 13.95 14.12 4.29
C GLY A 226 14.21 12.63 4.07
N LEU A 227 13.35 11.93 3.30
CA LEU A 227 13.53 10.51 2.99
C LEU A 227 14.67 10.28 2.00
N CYS A 228 14.75 11.14 1.00
CA CYS A 228 15.85 11.18 0.05
C CYS A 228 17.20 11.46 0.74
N CYS A 229 17.25 12.43 1.67
CA CYS A 229 18.41 12.72 2.51
C CYS A 229 18.74 11.59 3.50
N GLY A 230 17.73 10.92 4.06
CA GLY A 230 17.92 9.79 4.98
C GLY A 230 18.57 8.58 4.31
N LYS A 231 18.30 8.38 3.01
CA LYS A 231 18.99 7.37 2.20
C LYS A 231 20.35 7.83 1.67
N ASN A 232 20.55 9.15 1.52
CA ASN A 232 21.78 9.75 1.00
C ASN A 232 22.22 10.96 1.84
N PRO A 233 22.78 10.72 3.04
CA PRO A 233 23.09 11.78 4.00
C PRO A 233 24.16 12.76 3.51
N GLY A 234 25.01 12.38 2.56
CA GLY A 234 26.02 13.28 1.97
C GLY A 234 25.50 14.24 0.88
N GLY A 235 24.22 14.11 0.52
CA GLY A 235 23.59 14.84 -0.58
C GLY A 235 22.70 16.00 -0.17
N CYS A 236 22.69 16.35 1.11
CA CYS A 236 21.81 17.37 1.66
C CYS A 236 22.61 18.31 2.58
N PRO A 237 22.32 19.62 2.58
CA PRO A 237 22.87 20.54 3.57
C PRO A 237 22.40 20.20 4.98
#